data_AF-A0A9E3X5A8-F1
#
_entry.id   AF-A0A9E3X5A8-F1
#
_cell.length_a   1.000
_cell.length_b   1.000
_cell.length_c   1.000
_cell.angle_alpha   90.00
_cell.angle_beta   90.00
_cell.angle_gamma   90.00
#
_symmetry.space_group_name_H-M   'P 1'
#
loop_
_entity.id
_entity.type
_entity.pdbx_description
1 polymer ?
#
loop_
_entity_poly.entity_id
_entity_poly.type
_entity_poly.pdbx_seq_one_letter_code
_entity_poly.pdbx_strand_id
1 'polypeptide(L)' 'MSARVKWIDEHTFLGTDANGKAALMSGGGEGPGVSPMQMLLLGLGGCSMVDVVNILRKQRQPLTGVEIELDG' A
#
# COMPACT_ATOMS: atom_id res chain seq x y z
N MET A 1 7.37 13.50 -7.63
CA MET A 1 6.47 12.83 -6.68
C MET A 1 6.60 13.54 -5.35
N SER A 2 5.51 13.95 -4.71
CA SER A 2 5.53 14.62 -3.40
C SER A 2 4.55 13.94 -2.46
N ALA A 3 4.99 13.68 -1.24
CA ALA A 3 4.17 13.13 -0.17
C ALA A 3 4.50 13.86 1.13
N ARG A 4 3.54 13.91 2.05
CA ARG A 4 3.71 14.44 3.39
C ARG A 4 3.37 13.35 4.39
N VAL A 5 4.16 13.24 5.45
CA VAL A 5 3.83 12.41 6.61
C VAL A 5 3.64 13.35 7.79
N LYS A 6 2.49 13.24 8.46
CA LYS A 6 2.16 14.00 9.67
C LYS A 6 2.00 13.05 10.83
N TRP A 7 2.75 13.24 11.91
CA TRP A 7 2.46 12.60 13.19
C TRP A 7 1.13 13.15 13.73
N ILE A 8 0.24 12.26 14.16
CA ILE A 8 -1.10 12.65 14.65
C ILE A 8 -1.33 12.33 16.12
N ASP A 9 -0.82 11.19 16.61
CA ASP A 9 -0.89 10.76 18.00
C ASP A 9 0.03 9.57 18.25
N GLU A 10 0.56 9.40 19.46
CA GLU A 10 1.42 8.28 19.89
C GLU A 10 2.41 7.79 18.81
N HIS A 11 2.25 6.56 18.32
CA HIS A 11 3.02 5.97 17.23
C HIS A 11 2.29 6.00 15.88
N THR A 12 1.29 6.86 15.72
CA THR A 12 0.41 6.95 14.55
C THR A 12 0.76 8.13 13.65
N PHE A 13 0.78 7.88 12.34
CA PHE A 13 1.17 8.81 11.29
C PHE A 13 0.16 8.81 10.15
N LEU A 14 -0.19 9.99 9.65
CA LEU A 14 -1.00 10.18 8.45
C LEU A 14 -0.08 10.53 7.27
N GLY A 15 0.06 9.63 6.32
CA GLY A 15 0.68 9.91 5.02
C GLY A 15 -0.35 10.52 4.06
N THR A 16 0.01 11.53 3.29
CA THR A 16 -0.85 12.13 2.26
C THR A 16 -0.07 12.30 0.96
N ASP A 17 -0.66 11.85 -0.15
CA ASP A 17 -0.09 12.00 -1.49
C ASP A 17 -0.31 13.41 -2.06
N ALA A 18 0.23 13.67 -3.24
CA ALA A 18 0.07 14.94 -3.95
C ALA A 18 -1.40 15.27 -4.32
N ASN A 19 -2.29 14.29 -4.30
CA ASN A 19 -3.71 14.42 -4.65
C ASN A 19 -4.60 14.54 -3.42
N GLY A 20 -4.04 14.60 -2.21
CA GLY A 20 -4.79 14.67 -0.96
C GLY A 20 -5.33 13.32 -0.48
N LYS A 21 -4.96 12.19 -1.11
CA LYS A 21 -5.31 10.86 -0.62
C LYS A 21 -4.42 10.50 0.55
N ALA A 22 -5.02 9.93 1.59
CA ALA A 22 -4.31 9.65 2.83
C ALA A 22 -4.28 8.17 3.17
N ALA A 23 -3.23 7.76 3.88
CA ALA A 23 -3.07 6.45 4.47
C ALA A 23 -2.56 6.57 5.90
N LEU A 24 -3.06 5.70 6.78
CA LEU A 24 -2.72 5.68 8.19
C LEU A 24 -1.65 4.62 8.44
N MET A 25 -0.58 4.98 9.14
CA MET A 25 0.50 4.08 9.53
C MET A 25 0.71 4.13 11.03
N SER A 26 0.99 2.99 11.66
CA SER A 26 1.30 2.93 13.10
C SER A 26 2.59 2.16 13.39
N GLY A 27 3.45 2.69 14.25
CA GLY A 27 4.70 2.03 14.66
C GLY A 27 4.47 0.98 15.75
N GLY A 28 5.43 0.07 15.91
CA GLY A 28 5.47 -0.84 17.07
C GLY A 28 4.47 -2.01 17.05
N GLY A 29 3.68 -2.18 15.99
CA GLY A 29 2.63 -3.21 15.93
C GLY A 29 1.40 -2.88 16.76
N GLU A 30 1.36 -1.67 17.32
CA GLU A 30 0.25 -1.13 18.09
C GLU A 30 -0.43 -0.01 17.28
N GLY A 31 -1.73 0.17 17.45
CA GLY A 31 -2.49 1.23 16.80
C GLY A 31 -3.26 0.83 15.53
N PRO A 32 -4.03 1.77 14.95
CA PRO A 32 -5.04 1.49 13.93
C PRO A 32 -4.52 1.42 12.48
N GLY A 33 -3.22 1.66 12.24
CA GLY A 33 -2.64 1.76 10.89
C GLY A 33 -1.59 0.69 10.61
N VAL A 34 -1.36 0.42 9.33
CA VAL A 34 -0.33 -0.54 8.87
C VAL A 34 1.06 -0.07 9.30
N SER A 35 1.93 -0.98 9.73
CA SER A 35 3.30 -0.56 10.07
C SER A 35 4.01 0.05 8.87
N PRO A 36 4.87 1.08 9.04
CA PRO A 36 5.57 1.69 7.91
C PRO A 36 6.34 0.67 7.05
N MET A 37 6.95 -0.33 7.69
CA MET A 37 7.66 -1.41 6.97
C MET A 37 6.71 -2.32 6.19
N GLN A 38 5.58 -2.74 6.77
CA GLN A 38 4.58 -3.51 6.03
C GLN A 38 3.95 -2.68 4.90
N MET A 39 3.78 -1.37 5.08
CA MET A 39 3.26 -0.48 4.05
C MET A 39 4.21 -0.42 2.83
N LEU A 40 5.52 -0.47 3.07
CA LEU A 40 6.51 -0.62 1.97
C LEU A 40 6.34 -1.96 1.25
N LEU A 41 6.18 -3.06 1.98
CA LEU A 41 5.96 -4.38 1.39
C LEU A 41 4.67 -4.42 0.56
N LEU A 42 3.56 -3.90 1.10
CA LEU A 42 2.30 -3.76 0.37
C LEU A 42 2.44 -2.86 -0.87
N GLY A 43 3.19 -1.76 -0.76
CA GLY A 43 3.47 -0.88 -1.90
C GLY A 43 4.23 -1.59 -3.02
N LEU A 44 5.22 -2.41 -2.66
CA LEU A 44 5.96 -3.24 -3.60
C LEU A 44 5.06 -4.28 -4.28
N GLY A 45 4.31 -5.06 -3.51
CA GLY A 45 3.40 -6.06 -4.05
C GLY A 45 2.28 -5.45 -4.90
N GLY A 46 1.74 -4.31 -4.48
CA GLY A 46 0.75 -3.55 -5.24
C GLY A 46 1.27 -3.08 -6.60
N CYS A 47 2.50 -2.54 -6.64
CA CYS A 47 3.15 -2.13 -7.89
C CYS A 47 3.31 -3.31 -8.84
N SER A 48 3.83 -4.44 -8.35
CA SER A 48 3.98 -5.67 -9.13
C SER A 48 2.63 -6.23 -9.61
N MET A 49 1.60 -6.20 -8.76
CA MET A 49 0.26 -6.70 -9.09
C MET A 49 -0.40 -5.87 -10.20
N VAL A 50 -0.18 -4.55 -10.25
CA VAL A 50 -0.69 -3.70 -11.32
C VAL A 50 -0.22 -4.19 -12.68
N ASP A 51 1.06 -4.56 -12.82
CA ASP A 51 1.61 -5.08 -14.07
C ASP A 51 1.00 -6.42 -14.45
N VAL A 52 0.90 -7.37 -13.51
CA VAL A 52 0.28 -8.69 -13.73
C VAL A 52 -1.16 -8.55 -14.20
N VAL A 53 -1.98 -7.77 -13.48
CA VAL A 53 -3.39 -7.53 -13.84
C VAL A 53 -3.49 -6.87 -15.21
N ASN A 54 -2.62 -5.92 -15.52
CA ASN A 54 -2.61 -5.26 -16.83
C ASN A 54 -2.27 -6.23 -17.97
N ILE A 55 -1.31 -7.15 -17.77
CA ILE A 55 -0.95 -8.16 -18.76
C ILE A 55 -2.13 -9.11 -19.01
N LEU A 56 -2.74 -9.65 -17.95
CA LEU A 56 -3.86 -10.59 -18.07
C LEU A 56 -5.09 -9.94 -18.74
N ARG A 57 -5.37 -8.67 -18.41
CA ARG A 57 -6.42 -7.89 -19.07
C ARG A 57 -6.12 -7.69 -20.56
N LYS A 58 -4.88 -7.35 -20.94
CA LYS A 58 -4.48 -7.24 -22.35
C LYS A 58 -4.66 -8.57 -23.11
N GLN A 59 -4.46 -9.70 -22.43
CA GLN A 59 -4.70 -11.04 -22.96
C GLN A 59 -6.17 -11.48 -22.94
N ARG A 60 -7.11 -10.60 -22.53
CA ARG A 60 -8.55 -10.87 -22.43
C ARG A 60 -8.89 -12.06 -21.50
N GLN A 61 -8.08 -12.29 -20.48
CA GLN A 61 -8.36 -13.32 -19.48
C GLN A 61 -9.54 -12.90 -18.58
N PRO A 62 -10.48 -13.81 -18.27
CA PRO A 62 -11.61 -13.53 -17.37
C PRO A 62 -11.16 -13.57 -15.91
N LEU A 63 -10.70 -12.44 -15.38
CA LEU A 63 -10.23 -12.34 -13.99
C LEU A 63 -11.39 -12.43 -13.00
N THR A 64 -11.36 -13.43 -12.11
CA THR A 64 -12.31 -13.57 -10.98
C THR A 64 -11.69 -13.23 -9.63
N GLY A 65 -10.36 -13.29 -9.51
CA GLY A 65 -9.59 -12.90 -8.33
C GLY A 65 -8.10 -13.04 -8.59
N VAL A 66 -7.29 -12.12 -8.05
CA VAL A 66 -5.82 -12.19 -8.08
C VAL A 66 -5.31 -11.72 -6.74
N GLU A 67 -4.44 -12.51 -6.13
CA GLU A 67 -3.86 -12.25 -4.82
C GLU A 67 -2.34 -12.40 -4.89
N ILE A 68 -1.62 -11.63 -4.07
CA ILE A 68 -0.18 -11.74 -3.91
C ILE A 68 0.13 -11.85 -2.43
N GLU A 69 0.87 -12.88 -2.08
CA GLU A 69 1.44 -13.08 -0.76
C GLU A 69 2.91 -12.64 -0.80
N LEU A 70 3.35 -11.94 0.24
CA LEU A 70 4.67 -11.32 0.32
C LEU A 70 5.30 -11.68 1.65
N ASP A 71 6.57 -12.09 1.61
CA ASP A 71 7.41 -12.37 2.75
C ASP A 71 8.74 -11.62 2.57
N GLY A 72 9.31 -11.09 3.66
CA GLY A 72 10.48 -10.21 3.59
C GLY A 72 11.18 -9.99 4.92
#